data_AF-A0A2D8P416-F1
#
_entry.id   AF-A0A2D8P416-F1
#
_cell.length_a   1.000
_cell.length_b   1.000
_cell.length_c   1.000
_cell.angle_alpha   90.00
_cell.angle_beta   90.00
_cell.angle_gamma   90.00
#
_symmetry.space_group_name_H-M   'P 1'
#
loop_
_entity.id
_entity.type
_entity.pdbx_description
1 polymer ?
#
loop_
_entity_poly.entity_id
_entity_poly.type
_entity_poly.pdbx_seq_one_letter_code
_entity_poly.pdbx_strand_id
1 'polypeptide(L)'
;MTSRRAAVKRHPILFAGFVLALVAVVLFTARTVHDAIRWDDYFGHEPEIAGWMTPRYIVRTWNVPPEILAEVLDIEPGEAPRKTISELAVERGETPPELADRIETVIEAWREGGQ
;
A
#
# COMPACT_ATOMS: atom_id res chain seq x y z
N MET A 1 12.81 47.44 -13.29
CA MET A 1 11.82 46.34 -13.16
C MET A 1 11.33 45.99 -14.57
N THR A 2 10.85 44.76 -14.79
CA THR A 2 10.30 44.21 -16.05
C THR A 2 11.23 44.02 -17.25
N SER A 3 11.96 42.90 -17.28
CA SER A 3 12.31 42.25 -18.55
C SER A 3 12.35 40.72 -18.48
N ARG A 4 11.37 40.11 -17.80
CA ARG A 4 11.08 38.67 -17.92
C ARG A 4 10.55 38.29 -19.31
N ARG A 5 10.14 39.27 -20.13
CA ARG A 5 9.45 39.07 -21.42
C ARG A 5 10.37 39.02 -22.64
N ALA A 6 11.66 39.36 -22.50
CA ALA A 6 12.57 39.47 -23.66
C ALA A 6 13.15 38.13 -24.14
N ALA A 7 13.36 37.16 -23.24
CA ALA A 7 13.93 35.85 -23.61
C ALA A 7 12.96 34.98 -24.43
N VAL A 8 11.65 35.16 -24.22
CA VAL A 8 10.60 34.35 -24.87
C VAL A 8 10.46 34.64 -26.37
N LYS A 9 10.86 35.85 -26.83
CA LYS A 9 10.61 36.30 -28.22
C LYS A 9 11.70 35.96 -29.23
N ARG A 10 12.92 35.58 -28.81
CA ARG A 10 14.06 35.39 -29.73
C ARG A 10 14.30 33.94 -30.15
N HIS A 11 13.94 32.97 -29.30
CA HIS A 11 14.00 31.53 -29.62
C HIS A 11 12.82 30.77 -28.98
N PRO A 12 11.57 30.99 -29.45
CA PRO A 12 10.37 30.37 -28.88
C PRO A 12 10.42 28.83 -28.93
N ILE A 13 11.12 28.26 -29.91
CA ILE A 13 11.32 26.81 -30.04
C ILE A 13 12.21 26.27 -28.91
N LEU A 14 13.31 26.96 -28.58
CA LEU A 14 14.21 26.55 -27.50
C LEU A 14 13.50 26.65 -26.15
N PHE A 15 12.70 27.70 -25.94
CA PHE A 15 11.91 27.87 -24.72
C PHE A 15 10.80 26.83 -24.61
N ALA A 16 10.06 26.56 -25.70
CA ALA A 16 9.04 25.50 -25.73
C ALA A 16 9.64 24.12 -25.49
N GLY A 17 10.80 23.82 -26.09
CA GLY A 17 11.53 22.57 -25.84
C GLY A 17 11.99 22.43 -24.39
N PHE A 18 12.48 23.51 -23.79
CA PHE A 18 12.86 23.53 -22.37
C PHE A 18 11.66 23.30 -21.44
N VAL A 19 10.54 23.97 -21.70
CA VAL A 19 9.31 23.78 -20.91
C VAL A 19 8.77 22.37 -21.06
N LEU A 20 8.77 21.82 -22.29
CA LEU A 20 8.33 20.45 -22.54
C LEU A 20 9.21 19.43 -21.81
N ALA A 21 10.53 19.62 -21.84
CA ALA A 21 11.47 18.78 -21.09
C ALA A 21 11.22 18.85 -19.58
N LEU A 22 10.95 20.05 -19.05
CA LEU A 22 10.62 20.23 -17.63
C LEU A 22 9.34 19.50 -17.24
N VAL A 23 8.29 19.59 -18.07
CA VAL A 23 7.03 18.86 -17.86
C VAL A 23 7.28 17.34 -17.89
N ALA A 24 8.07 16.86 -18.86
CA ALA A 24 8.40 15.45 -18.96
C ALA A 24 9.14 14.95 -17.70
N VAL A 25 10.11 15.71 -17.19
CA VAL A 25 10.82 15.39 -15.94
C VAL A 25 9.85 15.31 -14.77
N VAL A 26 8.97 16.31 -14.60
CA VAL A 26 7.99 16.31 -13.50
C VAL A 26 7.05 15.10 -13.60
N LEU A 27 6.55 14.78 -14.79
CA LEU A 27 5.68 13.62 -15.00
C LEU A 27 6.40 12.31 -14.70
N PHE A 28 7.64 12.16 -15.16
CA PHE A 28 8.44 10.97 -14.92
C PHE A 28 8.78 10.82 -13.44
N THR A 29 9.24 11.89 -12.79
CA THR A 29 9.54 11.90 -11.36
C THR A 29 8.31 11.61 -10.53
N ALA A 30 7.15 12.23 -10.83
CA ALA A 30 5.91 11.94 -10.11
C ALA A 30 5.48 10.48 -10.29
N ARG A 31 5.57 9.93 -11.51
CA ARG A 31 5.26 8.53 -11.78
C ARG A 31 6.22 7.58 -11.06
N THR A 32 7.52 7.86 -11.10
CA THR A 32 8.54 7.08 -10.40
C THR A 32 8.40 7.16 -8.89
N VAL A 33 8.07 8.34 -8.33
CA VAL A 33 7.80 8.48 -6.90
C VAL A 33 6.53 7.73 -6.51
N HIS A 34 5.48 7.78 -7.31
CA HIS A 34 4.27 6.99 -7.09
C HIS A 34 4.56 5.48 -7.12
N ASP A 35 5.35 5.02 -8.09
CA ASP A 35 5.73 3.61 -8.21
C ASP A 35 6.74 3.19 -7.13
N ALA A 36 7.61 4.09 -6.67
CA ALA A 36 8.59 3.84 -5.61
C ALA A 36 7.97 3.86 -4.21
N ILE A 37 7.02 4.76 -3.93
CA ILE A 37 6.23 4.73 -2.68
C ILE A 37 5.43 3.42 -2.61
N ARG A 38 4.90 2.93 -3.75
CA ARG A 38 4.27 1.61 -3.86
C ARG A 38 5.24 0.45 -3.59
N TRP A 39 6.55 0.67 -3.72
CA TRP A 39 7.58 -0.36 -3.59
C TRP A 39 8.29 -0.35 -2.23
N ASP A 40 8.38 0.81 -1.58
CA ASP A 40 8.92 0.95 -0.21
C ASP A 40 8.02 0.25 0.82
N ASP A 41 6.71 0.22 0.56
CA ASP A 41 5.70 -0.55 1.34
C ASP A 41 5.86 -2.08 1.21
N TYR A 42 6.62 -2.56 0.22
CA TYR A 42 6.80 -4.00 -0.05
C TYR A 42 8.02 -4.61 0.66
N PHE A 43 8.96 -3.81 1.17
CA PHE A 43 10.27 -4.29 1.65
C PHE A 43 10.81 -3.70 2.96
N GLY A 44 10.09 -2.83 3.66
CA GLY A 44 10.22 -2.69 5.12
C GLY A 44 8.82 -2.92 5.67
N HIS A 45 8.51 -3.96 6.45
CA HIS A 45 9.11 -4.33 7.73
C HIS A 45 8.94 -5.87 7.93
N GLU A 46 9.92 -6.56 8.52
CA GLU A 46 9.78 -7.94 8.98
C GLU A 46 9.24 -7.94 10.44
N PRO A 47 8.35 -8.84 10.93
CA PRO A 47 7.39 -9.75 10.29
C PRO A 47 5.96 -9.50 10.84
N GLU A 48 5.39 -8.34 10.56
CA GLU A 48 3.95 -8.08 10.75
C GLU A 48 3.18 -8.85 9.66
N ILE A 49 1.95 -9.28 9.92
CA ILE A 49 1.22 -10.31 9.16
C ILE A 49 1.41 -10.18 7.63
N ALA A 50 2.16 -11.10 7.03
CA ALA A 50 2.52 -10.95 5.64
C ALA A 50 1.36 -11.28 4.70
N GLY A 51 1.22 -10.52 3.61
CA GLY A 51 0.14 -10.70 2.63
C GLY A 51 0.04 -12.10 2.01
N TRP A 52 1.13 -12.86 1.95
CA TRP A 52 1.14 -14.25 1.47
C TRP A 52 0.59 -15.26 2.50
N MET A 53 0.43 -14.86 3.76
CA MET A 53 -0.11 -15.73 4.81
C MET A 53 -1.58 -16.02 4.52
N THR A 54 -2.02 -17.24 4.84
CA THR A 54 -3.44 -17.60 4.80
C THR A 54 -4.05 -17.38 6.17
N PRO A 55 -5.37 -17.11 6.28
CA PRO A 55 -6.04 -16.96 7.57
C PRO A 55 -5.77 -18.14 8.51
N ARG A 56 -5.80 -19.36 7.97
CA ARG A 56 -5.48 -20.59 8.73
C ARG A 56 -4.04 -20.61 9.27
N TYR A 57 -3.09 -20.07 8.50
CA TYR A 57 -1.70 -20.00 8.91
C TYR A 57 -1.50 -18.99 10.05
N ILE A 58 -2.20 -17.85 10.01
CA ILE A 58 -2.17 -16.82 11.05
C ILE A 58 -2.71 -17.37 12.37
N VAL A 59 -3.90 -17.99 12.35
CA VAL A 59 -4.50 -18.65 13.53
C VAL A 59 -3.52 -19.62 14.20
N ARG A 60 -2.83 -20.43 13.40
CA ARG A 60 -1.88 -21.42 13.90
C ARG A 60 -0.59 -20.81 14.43
N THR A 61 -0.08 -19.77 13.79
CA THR A 61 1.24 -19.17 14.11
C THR A 61 1.12 -18.22 15.29
N TRP A 62 0.05 -17.43 15.34
CA TRP A 62 -0.21 -16.44 16.39
C TRP A 62 -1.04 -16.99 17.56
N ASN A 63 -1.52 -18.23 17.45
CA ASN A 63 -2.31 -18.93 18.47
C ASN A 63 -3.52 -18.11 18.95
N VAL A 64 -4.23 -17.51 17.99
CA VAL A 64 -5.45 -16.71 18.22
C VAL A 64 -6.69 -17.53 17.87
N PRO A 65 -7.83 -17.30 18.56
CA PRO A 65 -9.09 -17.95 18.20
C PRO A 65 -9.50 -17.59 16.76
N PRO A 66 -10.01 -18.55 15.96
CA PRO A 66 -10.42 -18.29 14.58
C PRO A 66 -11.58 -17.28 14.48
N GLU A 67 -12.36 -17.10 15.54
CA GLU A 67 -13.46 -16.14 15.62
C GLU A 67 -12.97 -14.69 15.51
N ILE A 68 -11.82 -14.39 16.13
CA ILE A 68 -11.20 -13.06 16.09
C ILE A 68 -10.79 -12.71 14.66
N LEU A 69 -10.18 -13.68 13.96
CA LEU A 69 -9.77 -13.48 12.59
C LEU A 69 -10.97 -13.46 11.63
N ALA A 70 -12.03 -14.21 11.93
CA ALA A 70 -13.26 -14.24 11.16
C ALA A 70 -14.00 -12.89 11.20
N GLU A 71 -13.99 -12.20 12.35
CA GLU A 71 -14.56 -10.86 12.50
C GLU A 71 -13.84 -9.83 11.62
N VAL A 72 -12.50 -9.80 11.67
CA VAL A 72 -11.70 -8.86 10.84
C VAL A 72 -11.86 -9.14 9.36
N LEU A 73 -11.90 -10.43 9.02
CA LEU A 73 -12.03 -10.89 7.66
C LEU A 73 -13.49 -10.96 7.22
N ASP A 74 -14.51 -10.59 8.00
CA ASP A 74 -15.93 -10.71 7.59
C ASP A 74 -16.24 -12.06 6.89
N ILE A 75 -15.71 -13.15 7.45
CA ILE A 75 -15.90 -14.52 6.96
C ILE A 75 -16.60 -15.35 8.02
N GLU A 76 -17.25 -16.43 7.62
CA GLU A 76 -17.87 -17.33 8.58
C GLU A 76 -16.82 -18.00 9.49
N PRO A 77 -17.03 -18.01 10.82
CA PRO A 77 -16.11 -18.65 11.76
C PRO A 77 -15.86 -20.12 11.39
N GLY A 78 -14.60 -20.48 11.20
CA GLY A 78 -14.19 -21.83 10.77
C GLY A 78 -14.11 -22.02 9.26
N GLU A 79 -14.63 -21.08 8.47
CA GLU A 79 -14.29 -20.99 7.06
C GLU A 79 -12.93 -20.31 6.93
N ALA A 80 -11.92 -21.07 6.49
CA ALA A 80 -10.62 -20.51 6.15
C ALA A 80 -10.49 -20.52 4.62
N PRO A 81 -10.68 -19.36 3.95
CA PRO A 81 -10.47 -19.25 2.53
C PRO A 81 -9.11 -19.84 2.16
N ARG A 82 -9.05 -20.61 1.06
CA ARG A 82 -7.78 -21.01 0.43
C ARG A 82 -7.14 -19.82 -0.32
N LYS A 83 -7.31 -18.63 0.23
CA LYS A 83 -6.83 -17.35 -0.28
C LYS A 83 -5.88 -16.76 0.75
N THR A 84 -4.88 -16.06 0.24
CA THR A 84 -3.93 -15.28 1.02
C THR A 84 -4.57 -13.96 1.47
N ILE A 85 -4.01 -13.30 2.48
CA ILE A 85 -4.45 -11.96 2.90
C ILE A 85 -4.39 -10.97 1.72
N SER A 86 -3.37 -11.07 0.86
CA SER A 86 -3.27 -10.26 -0.35
C SER A 86 -4.43 -10.46 -1.32
N GLU A 87 -4.83 -11.71 -1.57
CA GLU A 87 -5.95 -12.00 -2.46
C GLU A 87 -7.27 -11.53 -1.86
N LEU A 88 -7.45 -11.67 -0.55
CA LEU A 88 -8.62 -11.19 0.17
C LEU A 88 -8.71 -9.66 0.18
N ALA A 89 -7.59 -8.95 0.32
CA ALA A 89 -7.55 -7.50 0.25
C ALA A 89 -7.95 -6.99 -1.13
N VAL A 90 -7.38 -7.59 -2.19
CA VAL A 90 -7.71 -7.22 -3.58
C VAL A 90 -9.18 -7.44 -3.89
N GLU A 91 -9.79 -8.53 -3.41
CA GLU A 91 -11.22 -8.81 -3.57
C GLU A 91 -12.12 -7.77 -2.88
N ARG A 92 -11.65 -7.18 -1.79
CA ARG A 92 -12.35 -6.13 -1.03
C ARG A 92 -12.12 -4.72 -1.57
N GLY A 93 -11.23 -4.56 -2.55
CA GLY A 93 -10.79 -3.25 -3.00
C GLY A 93 -9.92 -2.53 -1.98
N GLU A 94 -9.32 -3.26 -1.04
CA GLU A 94 -8.40 -2.78 -0.03
C GLU A 94 -6.96 -3.14 -0.42
N THR A 95 -5.96 -2.47 0.16
CA THR A 95 -4.56 -2.87 -0.06
C THR A 95 -4.15 -3.99 0.91
N PRO A 96 -3.26 -4.93 0.50
CA PRO A 96 -2.78 -5.99 1.39
C PRO A 96 -2.19 -5.50 2.72
N PRO A 97 -1.43 -4.39 2.79
CA PRO A 97 -0.93 -3.82 4.05
C PRO A 97 -2.05 -3.33 4.97
N GLU A 98 -3.03 -2.57 4.45
CA GLU A 98 -4.17 -2.08 5.26
C GLU A 98 -4.95 -3.22 5.92
N LEU A 99 -5.09 -4.36 5.23
CA LEU A 99 -5.74 -5.53 5.79
C LEU A 99 -4.83 -6.23 6.83
N ALA A 100 -3.53 -6.31 6.59
CA ALA A 100 -2.57 -6.87 7.54
C ALA A 100 -2.54 -6.08 8.86
N ASP A 101 -2.42 -4.75 8.79
CA ASP A 101 -2.39 -3.85 9.95
C ASP A 101 -3.66 -3.96 10.78
N ARG A 102 -4.82 -4.09 10.12
CA ARG A 102 -6.11 -4.29 10.79
C ARG A 102 -6.15 -5.62 11.54
N ILE A 103 -5.66 -6.70 10.92
CA ILE A 103 -5.59 -8.01 11.58
C ILE A 103 -4.67 -7.94 12.79
N GLU A 104 -3.51 -7.30 12.65
CA GLU A 104 -2.57 -7.14 13.75
C GLU A 104 -3.16 -6.34 14.91
N THR A 105 -3.77 -5.19 14.61
CA THR A 105 -4.45 -4.34 15.61
C THR A 105 -5.46 -5.13 16.42
N VAL A 106 -6.24 -6.00 15.76
CA VAL A 106 -7.26 -6.81 16.45
C VAL A 106 -6.63 -7.97 17.24
N ILE A 107 -5.58 -8.58 16.73
CA ILE A 107 -4.82 -9.62 17.47
C ILE A 107 -4.16 -9.02 18.71
N GLU A 108 -3.57 -7.83 18.61
CA GLU A 108 -2.99 -7.10 19.73
C GLU A 108 -4.05 -6.71 20.75
N ALA A 109 -5.17 -6.11 20.31
CA ALA A 109 -6.28 -5.76 21.19
C ALA A 109 -6.85 -6.98 21.94
N TRP A 110 -6.96 -8.14 21.27
CA TRP A 110 -7.34 -9.39 21.91
C TRP A 110 -6.31 -9.85 22.95
N ARG A 111 -5.01 -9.73 22.63
CA ARG A 111 -3.92 -10.13 23.54
C ARG A 111 -3.85 -9.22 24.78
N GLU A 112 -4.13 -7.94 24.64
CA GLU A 112 -4.16 -6.97 25.74
C GLU A 112 -5.42 -7.08 26.60
N GLY A 113 -6.59 -7.33 25.99
CA GLY A 113 -7.87 -7.47 26.69
C GLY A 113 -8.16 -8.87 27.23
N GLY A 114 -7.39 -9.88 26.81
CA GLY A 114 -7.56 -11.30 27.15
C GLY A 114 -6.66 -11.82 28.28
N GLN A 115 -5.93 -10.93 28.98
CA GLN A 115 -5.16 -11.26 30.19
C GLN A 115 -5.96 -11.06 31.48
#